data_AF-A0A2L0CX16-F1
#
_entry.id   AF-A0A2L0CX16-F1
#
_cell.length_a   1.000
_cell.length_b   1.000
_cell.length_c   1.000
_cell.angle_alpha   90.00
_cell.angle_beta   90.00
_cell.angle_gamma   90.00
#
_symmetry.space_group_name_H-M   'P 1'
#
loop_
_entity.id
_entity.type
_entity.pdbx_description
1 polymer ?
#
loop_
_entity_poly.entity_id
_entity_poly.type
_entity_poly.pdbx_seq_one_letter_code
_entity_poly.pdbx_strand_id
1 'polypeptide(L)'
;HPERPIVFLSACYFLVSVGYLIRFGVGHEEVACDGPIIKYSSSGFSLCTLVFILVYYFGMASSIWWVTLSLTWFLAAGLKWGNEAITGYSQYFHVAAWLIPTIQTLAVISSGAVDGDPVSGICYVGNMNMANLRTFVLAPLIAYLILGTSFLLAGFVSLFRIRNVIKKQGGAGAGSKADKLEKLMIRIGIFSVLYTVPAVIVIACYLYENAYYDDWMRSIACNCPSTTSPSIQIQKEKPVYYVLMLKYFMALAVGTTSGVWIWTGK
;
A
#
# COMPACT_ATOMS: atom_id res chain seq x y z
N HIS A 1 12.29 0.70 -19.80
CA HIS A 1 11.70 -0.65 -19.59
C HIS A 1 10.49 -0.53 -18.66
N PRO A 2 9.25 -0.57 -19.20
CA PRO A 2 8.00 -0.38 -18.46
C PRO A 2 7.74 -1.46 -17.39
N GLU A 3 8.44 -2.59 -17.44
CA GLU A 3 8.35 -3.70 -16.49
C GLU A 3 9.22 -3.54 -15.23
N ARG A 4 10.24 -2.66 -15.25
CA ARG A 4 11.17 -2.48 -14.13
C ARG A 4 10.50 -2.10 -12.80
N PRO A 5 9.45 -1.25 -12.75
CA PRO A 5 8.75 -0.94 -11.50
C PRO A 5 8.21 -2.18 -10.78
N ILE A 6 7.86 -3.26 -11.50
CA ILE A 6 7.34 -4.49 -10.90
C ILE A 6 8.41 -5.16 -10.04
N VAL A 7 9.68 -5.14 -10.45
CA VAL A 7 10.79 -5.71 -9.68
C VAL A 7 10.97 -5.00 -8.34
N PHE A 8 10.94 -3.66 -8.35
CA PHE A 8 11.06 -2.87 -7.13
C PHE A 8 9.85 -3.01 -6.22
N LEU A 9 8.65 -3.13 -6.80
CA LEU A 9 7.42 -3.41 -6.07
C LEU A 9 7.52 -4.77 -5.36
N SER A 10 7.97 -5.83 -6.04
CA SER A 10 8.22 -7.14 -5.41
C SER A 10 9.25 -7.06 -4.29
N ALA A 11 10.35 -6.32 -4.49
CA ALA A 11 11.37 -6.12 -3.47
C ALA A 11 10.83 -5.39 -2.23
N CYS A 12 9.95 -4.39 -2.43
CA CYS A 12 9.28 -3.71 -1.33
C CYS A 12 8.40 -4.68 -0.53
N TYR A 13 7.56 -5.47 -1.19
CA TYR A 13 6.69 -6.45 -0.50
C TYR A 13 7.47 -7.58 0.19
N PHE A 14 8.62 -7.97 -0.34
CA PHE A 14 9.52 -8.88 0.35
C PHE A 14 9.98 -8.28 1.69
N LEU A 15 10.42 -7.02 1.71
CA LEU A 15 10.89 -6.35 2.94
C LEU A 15 9.75 -6.06 3.92
N VAL A 16 8.57 -5.71 3.43
CA VAL A 16 7.34 -5.64 4.25
C VAL A 16 7.06 -6.99 4.92
N SER A 17 7.16 -8.08 4.16
CA SER A 17 6.95 -9.44 4.69
C SER A 17 7.98 -9.79 5.76
N VAL A 18 9.26 -9.42 5.57
CA VAL A 18 10.30 -9.56 6.60
C VAL A 18 9.91 -8.81 7.87
N GLY A 19 9.40 -7.57 7.75
CA GLY A 19 8.89 -6.79 8.89
C GLY A 19 7.84 -7.54 9.71
N TYR A 20 6.84 -8.14 9.05
CA TYR A 20 5.82 -8.97 9.72
C TYR A 20 6.39 -10.28 10.29
N LEU A 21 7.47 -10.81 9.73
CA LEU A 21 8.08 -12.07 10.19
C LEU A 21 8.96 -11.92 11.43
N ILE A 22 9.54 -10.74 11.67
CA ILE A 22 10.43 -10.49 12.83
C ILE A 22 9.74 -10.85 14.15
N ARG A 23 8.45 -10.55 14.31
CA ARG A 23 7.70 -10.87 15.53
C ARG A 23 7.63 -12.37 15.83
N PHE A 24 7.72 -13.24 14.81
CA PHE A 24 7.69 -14.69 15.02
C PHE A 24 9.02 -15.22 15.58
N GLY A 25 10.14 -14.56 15.28
CA GLY A 25 11.45 -14.95 15.79
C GLY A 25 11.74 -14.40 17.19
N VAL A 26 11.32 -13.16 17.46
CA VAL A 26 11.67 -12.44 18.71
C VAL A 26 10.51 -12.41 19.72
N GLY A 27 9.27 -12.58 19.26
CA GLY A 27 8.06 -12.42 20.08
C GLY A 27 7.44 -11.04 19.92
N HIS A 28 6.11 -10.96 20.08
CA HIS A 28 5.37 -9.70 19.97
C HIS A 28 5.66 -8.73 21.14
N GLU A 29 6.00 -9.26 22.31
CA GLU A 29 6.28 -8.46 23.52
C GLU A 29 7.50 -7.57 23.31
N GLU A 30 8.60 -8.13 22.81
CA GLU A 30 9.85 -7.39 22.54
C GLU A 30 9.67 -6.31 21.45
N VAL A 31 8.84 -6.60 20.45
CA VAL A 31 8.62 -5.70 19.32
C VAL A 31 7.69 -4.55 19.71
N ALA A 32 6.48 -4.86 20.20
CA ALA A 32 5.37 -3.91 20.30
C ALA A 32 4.99 -3.51 21.73
N CYS A 33 5.55 -4.14 22.77
CA CYS A 33 5.22 -3.86 24.17
C CYS A 33 6.39 -3.24 24.96
N ASP A 34 6.06 -2.44 25.96
CA ASP A 34 6.96 -1.97 27.01
C ASP A 34 6.49 -2.60 28.34
N GLY A 35 6.94 -3.82 28.61
CA GLY A 35 6.40 -4.65 29.69
C GLY A 35 4.92 -5.00 29.45
N PRO A 36 4.00 -4.71 30.41
CA PRO A 36 2.59 -5.07 30.27
C PRO A 36 1.79 -4.09 29.40
N ILE A 37 2.38 -2.98 28.94
CA ILE A 37 1.70 -1.95 28.14
C ILE A 37 2.21 -1.95 26.70
N ILE A 38 1.37 -1.48 25.78
CA ILE A 38 1.76 -1.31 24.36
C ILE A 38 2.69 -0.09 24.25
N LYS A 39 3.65 -0.13 23.31
CA LYS A 39 4.49 1.04 23.00
C LYS A 39 3.64 2.16 22.40
N TYR A 40 3.51 3.28 23.10
CA TYR A 40 2.78 4.47 22.61
C TYR A 40 3.65 5.45 21.82
N SER A 41 4.97 5.42 22.06
CA SER A 41 5.93 6.22 21.32
C SER A 41 7.27 5.51 21.36
N SER A 42 7.81 5.20 20.18
CA SER A 42 9.20 4.75 20.03
C SER A 42 10.01 5.88 19.42
N SER A 43 11.00 6.39 20.17
CA SER A 43 12.01 7.32 19.66
C SER A 43 13.38 6.63 19.65
N GLY A 44 14.17 6.87 18.61
CA GLY A 44 15.49 6.26 18.45
C GLY A 44 15.50 4.86 17.81
N PHE A 45 16.67 4.21 17.90
CA PHE A 45 16.91 2.90 17.29
C PHE A 45 16.43 1.78 18.23
N SER A 46 15.35 1.11 17.84
CA SER A 46 14.76 -0.02 18.56
C SER A 46 14.24 -1.06 17.57
N LEU A 47 13.94 -2.28 18.05
CA LEU A 47 13.29 -3.31 17.22
C LEU A 47 11.93 -2.84 16.68
N CYS A 48 11.19 -2.05 17.48
CA CYS A 48 9.95 -1.40 17.07
C CYS A 48 10.18 -0.45 15.88
N THR A 49 11.18 0.43 15.97
CA THR A 49 11.52 1.35 14.88
C THR A 49 12.00 0.60 13.63
N LEU A 50 12.76 -0.49 13.77
CA LEU A 50 13.19 -1.33 12.65
C LEU A 50 11.99 -1.96 11.92
N VAL A 51 11.07 -2.56 12.66
CA VAL A 51 9.84 -3.16 12.10
C VAL A 51 8.97 -2.10 11.44
N PHE A 52 8.82 -0.93 12.08
CA PHE A 52 8.15 0.22 11.50
C PHE A 52 8.77 0.62 10.16
N ILE A 53 10.10 0.76 10.08
CA ILE A 53 10.78 1.09 8.82
C ILE A 53 10.50 0.01 7.77
N LEU A 54 10.64 -1.27 8.12
CA LEU A 54 10.42 -2.38 7.18
C LEU A 54 8.99 -2.39 6.61
N VAL A 55 7.97 -2.09 7.42
CA VAL A 55 6.58 -2.12 6.98
C VAL A 55 6.14 -0.80 6.34
N TYR A 56 6.41 0.34 6.99
CA TYR A 56 5.95 1.66 6.54
C TYR A 56 6.73 2.18 5.34
N TYR A 57 8.07 2.23 5.41
CA TYR A 57 8.89 2.79 4.32
C TYR A 57 8.67 2.01 3.04
N PHE A 58 8.77 0.68 3.10
CA PHE A 58 8.61 -0.16 1.91
C PHE A 58 7.15 -0.26 1.44
N GLY A 59 6.17 -0.14 2.34
CA GLY A 59 4.76 -0.03 1.95
C GLY A 59 4.42 1.28 1.23
N MET A 60 5.01 2.40 1.66
CA MET A 60 4.88 3.68 0.96
C MET A 60 5.64 3.66 -0.37
N ALA A 61 6.86 3.11 -0.38
CA ALA A 61 7.64 2.94 -1.61
C ALA A 61 6.92 2.06 -2.64
N SER A 62 6.30 0.94 -2.23
CA SER A 62 5.54 0.09 -3.14
C SER A 62 4.38 0.83 -3.80
N SER A 63 3.70 1.71 -3.05
CA SER A 63 2.61 2.53 -3.55
C SER A 63 3.07 3.53 -4.61
N ILE A 64 4.24 4.15 -4.41
CA ILE A 64 4.83 5.06 -5.41
C ILE A 64 5.36 4.29 -6.63
N TRP A 65 5.90 3.08 -6.44
CA TRP A 65 6.26 2.20 -7.54
C TRP A 65 5.05 1.81 -8.39
N TRP A 66 3.89 1.60 -7.77
CA TRP A 66 2.63 1.38 -8.49
C TRP A 66 2.17 2.63 -9.25
N VAL A 67 2.27 3.84 -8.68
CA VAL A 67 2.00 5.09 -9.41
C VAL A 67 2.94 5.23 -10.61
N THR A 68 4.22 4.93 -10.42
CA THR A 68 5.23 4.94 -11.49
C THR A 68 4.92 3.91 -12.59
N LEU A 69 4.47 2.71 -12.21
CA LEU A 69 4.01 1.69 -13.15
C LEU A 69 2.81 2.20 -13.97
N SER A 70 1.84 2.83 -13.31
CA SER A 70 0.64 3.38 -13.93
C SER A 70 0.98 4.53 -14.89
N LEU A 71 1.89 5.42 -14.49
CA LEU A 71 2.42 6.50 -15.32
C LEU A 71 3.15 5.95 -16.55
N THR A 72 4.12 5.06 -16.36
CA THR A 72 4.91 4.50 -17.47
C THR A 72 4.03 3.70 -18.44
N TRP A 73 3.00 3.03 -17.92
CA TRP A 73 1.97 2.39 -18.74
C TRP A 73 1.18 3.42 -19.55
N PHE A 74 0.73 4.52 -18.95
CA PHE A 74 0.06 5.61 -19.66
C PHE A 74 0.96 6.25 -20.73
N LEU A 75 2.24 6.51 -20.44
CA LEU A 75 3.19 7.07 -21.40
C LEU A 75 3.39 6.14 -22.59
N ALA A 76 3.49 4.83 -22.36
CA ALA A 76 3.58 3.83 -23.42
C ALA A 76 2.27 3.72 -24.22
N ALA A 77 1.12 3.71 -23.55
CA ALA A 77 -0.20 3.45 -24.13
C ALA A 77 -0.84 4.66 -24.82
N GLY A 78 -0.80 5.80 -24.17
CA GLY A 78 -1.40 7.04 -24.65
C GLY A 78 -0.47 7.87 -25.51
N LEU A 79 0.77 8.07 -25.03
CA LEU A 79 1.74 8.93 -25.72
C LEU A 79 2.66 8.18 -26.67
N LYS A 80 2.52 6.84 -26.77
CA LYS A 80 3.34 5.97 -27.63
C LYS A 80 4.84 6.13 -27.38
N TRP A 81 5.25 6.46 -26.17
CA TRP A 81 6.66 6.60 -25.83
C TRP A 81 7.39 5.27 -26.01
N GLY A 82 8.53 5.31 -26.71
CA GLY A 82 9.42 4.17 -26.83
C GLY A 82 10.13 3.83 -25.52
N ASN A 83 10.70 2.62 -25.45
CA ASN A 83 11.46 2.17 -24.28
C ASN A 83 12.66 3.07 -23.94
N GLU A 84 13.30 3.65 -24.96
CA GLU A 84 14.44 4.56 -24.81
C GLU A 84 14.02 5.86 -24.13
N ALA A 85 12.91 6.46 -24.57
CA ALA A 85 12.36 7.68 -23.96
C ALA A 85 12.04 7.46 -22.47
N ILE A 86 11.35 6.36 -22.12
CA ILE A 86 11.04 6.03 -20.72
C ILE A 86 12.33 5.80 -19.90
N THR A 87 13.33 5.16 -20.50
CA THR A 87 14.60 4.86 -19.82
C THR A 87 15.41 6.12 -19.55
N GLY A 88 15.33 7.14 -20.42
CA GLY A 88 15.94 8.44 -20.21
C GLY A 88 15.43 9.17 -18.96
N TYR A 89 14.19 8.92 -18.53
CA TYR A 89 13.60 9.51 -17.31
C TYR A 89 13.70 8.61 -16.07
N SER A 90 14.33 7.43 -16.18
CA SER A 90 14.35 6.44 -15.09
C SER A 90 14.93 6.98 -13.79
N GLN A 91 15.96 7.83 -13.86
CA GLN A 91 16.58 8.46 -12.69
C GLN A 91 15.57 9.28 -11.87
N TYR A 92 14.71 10.06 -12.53
CA TYR A 92 13.68 10.85 -11.85
C TYR A 92 12.65 9.96 -11.15
N PHE A 93 12.24 8.86 -11.78
CA PHE A 93 11.32 7.89 -11.17
C PHE A 93 11.93 7.26 -9.92
N HIS A 94 13.20 6.87 -9.97
CA HIS A 94 13.92 6.32 -8.82
C HIS A 94 14.03 7.32 -7.67
N VAL A 95 14.42 8.56 -7.98
CA VAL A 95 14.53 9.62 -6.96
C VAL A 95 13.18 9.84 -6.29
N ALA A 96 12.09 9.99 -7.06
CA ALA A 96 10.76 10.17 -6.49
C ALA A 96 10.31 8.97 -5.64
N ALA A 97 10.48 7.74 -6.15
CA ALA A 97 10.04 6.52 -5.49
C ALA A 97 10.74 6.23 -4.16
N TRP A 98 11.99 6.67 -3.99
CA TRP A 98 12.75 6.44 -2.76
C TRP A 98 12.79 7.66 -1.83
N LEU A 99 12.82 8.87 -2.37
CA LEU A 99 12.93 10.08 -1.56
C LEU A 99 11.61 10.42 -0.85
N ILE A 100 10.47 10.29 -1.54
CA ILE A 100 9.17 10.61 -0.94
C ILE A 100 8.89 9.75 0.31
N PRO A 101 9.03 8.40 0.27
CA PRO A 101 8.86 7.56 1.46
C PRO A 101 9.90 7.85 2.54
N THR A 102 11.12 8.26 2.14
CA THR A 102 12.17 8.66 3.10
C THR A 102 11.71 9.87 3.90
N ILE A 103 11.23 10.92 3.23
CA ILE A 103 10.73 12.14 3.88
C ILE A 103 9.53 11.82 4.79
N GLN A 104 8.59 10.99 4.33
CA GLN A 104 7.44 10.57 5.14
C GLN A 104 7.88 9.80 6.39
N THR A 105 8.80 8.85 6.24
CA THR A 105 9.31 8.03 7.35
C THR A 105 10.03 8.91 8.38
N LEU A 106 10.85 9.86 7.92
CA LEU A 106 11.51 10.83 8.80
C LEU A 106 10.50 11.71 9.53
N ALA A 107 9.44 12.17 8.85
CA ALA A 107 8.38 12.95 9.49
C ALA A 107 7.68 12.16 10.61
N VAL A 108 7.35 10.89 10.38
CA VAL A 108 6.76 10.00 11.40
C VAL A 108 7.69 9.78 12.58
N ILE A 109 8.98 9.49 12.34
CA ILE A 109 9.95 9.28 13.42
C ILE A 109 10.15 10.57 14.22
N SER A 110 10.28 11.72 13.55
CA SER A 110 10.50 13.01 14.20
C SER A 110 9.33 13.47 15.06
N SER A 111 8.11 13.02 14.74
CA SER A 111 6.90 13.29 15.51
C SER A 111 6.69 12.31 16.67
N GLY A 112 7.56 11.31 16.83
CA GLY A 112 7.41 10.28 17.87
C GLY A 112 6.13 9.45 17.71
N ALA A 113 5.58 9.40 16.49
CA ALA A 113 4.26 8.84 16.19
C ALA A 113 4.26 7.32 15.93
N VAL A 114 5.41 6.66 16.12
CA VAL A 114 5.54 5.20 15.98
C VAL A 114 4.99 4.52 17.24
N ASP A 115 3.96 3.70 17.06
CA ASP A 115 3.25 3.00 18.12
C ASP A 115 3.09 1.50 17.79
N GLY A 116 2.93 0.70 18.84
CA GLY A 116 2.66 -0.73 18.74
C GLY A 116 1.22 -1.02 18.33
N ASP A 117 1.03 -2.02 17.50
CA ASP A 117 -0.27 -2.51 17.09
C ASP A 117 -0.73 -3.65 18.02
N PRO A 118 -1.83 -3.51 18.78
CA PRO A 118 -2.35 -4.53 19.69
C PRO A 118 -2.75 -5.85 18.99
N VAL A 119 -3.07 -5.79 17.70
CA VAL A 119 -3.63 -6.93 16.97
C VAL A 119 -2.53 -7.69 16.24
N SER A 120 -1.66 -6.97 15.54
CA SER A 120 -0.59 -7.57 14.76
C SER A 120 0.73 -7.69 15.52
N GLY A 121 0.89 -7.09 16.70
CA GLY A 121 2.12 -7.22 17.49
C GLY A 121 3.37 -6.72 16.76
N ILE A 122 3.19 -5.79 15.81
CA ILE A 122 4.27 -5.05 15.15
C ILE A 122 4.16 -3.57 15.49
N CYS A 123 5.15 -2.78 15.11
CA CYS A 123 5.06 -1.33 15.21
C CYS A 123 4.71 -0.68 13.88
N TYR A 124 3.80 0.28 13.93
CA TYR A 124 3.37 1.07 12.79
C TYR A 124 3.10 2.51 13.25
N VAL A 125 2.45 3.33 12.41
CA VAL A 125 2.03 4.68 12.79
C VAL A 125 0.51 4.77 12.80
N GLY A 126 -0.03 5.41 13.83
CA GLY A 126 -1.46 5.70 13.93
C GLY A 126 -2.29 4.52 14.39
N ASN A 127 -1.71 3.55 15.10
CA ASN A 127 -2.50 2.49 15.75
C ASN A 127 -3.28 3.02 16.95
N MET A 128 -2.66 3.92 17.73
CA MET A 128 -3.23 4.49 18.95
C MET A 128 -3.71 5.94 18.78
N ASN A 129 -3.30 6.60 17.70
CA ASN A 129 -3.66 8.00 17.42
C ASN A 129 -4.22 8.17 16.00
N MET A 130 -5.52 8.43 15.90
CA MET A 130 -6.21 8.58 14.62
C MET A 130 -5.80 9.83 13.83
N ALA A 131 -5.29 10.88 14.49
CA ALA A 131 -4.73 12.03 13.77
C ALA A 131 -3.46 11.65 13.01
N ASN A 132 -2.59 10.84 13.62
CA ASN A 132 -1.40 10.30 12.96
C ASN A 132 -1.78 9.36 11.81
N LEU A 133 -2.81 8.52 12.01
CA LEU A 133 -3.34 7.64 10.95
C LEU A 133 -3.82 8.46 9.74
N ARG A 134 -4.60 9.52 9.97
CA ARG A 134 -5.10 10.41 8.91
C ARG A 134 -3.97 11.05 8.12
N THR A 135 -3.02 11.65 8.82
CA THR A 135 -1.94 12.44 8.22
C THR A 135 -0.89 11.59 7.53
N PHE A 136 -0.42 10.52 8.18
CA PHE A 136 0.74 9.76 7.71
C PHE A 136 0.39 8.52 6.89
N VAL A 137 -0.86 8.05 6.93
CA VAL A 137 -1.28 6.82 6.22
C VAL A 137 -2.38 7.11 5.21
N LEU A 138 -3.55 7.57 5.67
CA LEU A 138 -4.71 7.77 4.80
C LEU A 138 -4.47 8.83 3.73
N ALA A 139 -4.00 10.02 4.11
CA ALA A 139 -3.80 11.12 3.15
C ALA A 139 -2.81 10.75 2.02
N PRO A 140 -1.61 10.18 2.30
CA PRO A 140 -0.72 9.70 1.25
C PRO A 140 -1.33 8.59 0.38
N LEU A 141 -1.94 7.56 0.98
CA LEU A 141 -2.50 6.44 0.23
C LEU A 141 -3.62 6.88 -0.70
N ILE A 142 -4.50 7.78 -0.25
CA ILE A 142 -5.56 8.36 -1.09
C ILE A 142 -4.95 9.19 -2.22
N ALA A 143 -3.94 10.02 -1.94
CA ALA A 143 -3.28 10.82 -2.96
C ALA A 143 -2.62 9.93 -4.04
N TYR A 144 -1.91 8.88 -3.63
CA TYR A 144 -1.30 7.91 -4.55
C TYR A 144 -2.36 7.18 -5.36
N LEU A 145 -3.44 6.70 -4.72
CA LEU A 145 -4.53 6.01 -5.39
C LEU A 145 -5.18 6.89 -6.47
N ILE A 146 -5.49 8.15 -6.15
CA ILE A 146 -6.08 9.10 -7.11
C ILE A 146 -5.13 9.33 -8.28
N LEU A 147 -3.85 9.58 -8.01
CA LEU A 147 -2.84 9.80 -9.06
C LEU A 147 -2.68 8.57 -9.96
N GLY A 148 -2.47 7.38 -9.39
CA GLY A 148 -2.30 6.16 -10.17
C GLY A 148 -3.54 5.76 -10.97
N THR A 149 -4.74 5.85 -10.36
CA THR A 149 -6.00 5.56 -11.08
C THR A 149 -6.26 6.57 -12.19
N SER A 150 -5.91 7.84 -12.03
CA SER A 150 -6.00 8.84 -13.11
C SER A 150 -5.16 8.46 -14.34
N PHE A 151 -3.92 7.99 -14.13
CA PHE A 151 -3.07 7.50 -15.22
C PHE A 151 -3.63 6.23 -15.87
N LEU A 152 -4.15 5.29 -15.07
CA LEU A 152 -4.78 4.07 -15.58
C LEU A 152 -6.01 4.38 -16.43
N LEU A 153 -6.86 5.30 -16.00
CA LEU A 153 -8.03 5.72 -16.79
C LEU A 153 -7.59 6.41 -18.09
N ALA A 154 -6.63 7.32 -18.03
CA ALA A 154 -6.10 8.02 -19.21
C ALA A 154 -5.48 7.05 -20.22
N GLY A 155 -4.72 6.04 -19.76
CA GLY A 155 -4.15 5.03 -20.64
C GLY A 155 -5.19 4.10 -21.23
N PHE A 156 -6.23 3.72 -20.48
CA PHE A 156 -7.30 2.86 -20.97
C PHE A 156 -8.14 3.56 -22.05
N VAL A 157 -8.50 4.82 -21.82
CA VAL A 157 -9.18 5.68 -22.82
C VAL A 157 -8.33 5.80 -24.10
N SER A 158 -7.02 5.99 -23.95
CA SER A 158 -6.12 6.13 -25.09
C SER A 158 -6.01 4.83 -25.91
N LEU A 159 -5.92 3.68 -25.26
CA LEU A 159 -5.91 2.37 -25.92
C LEU A 159 -7.19 2.12 -26.70
N PHE A 160 -8.36 2.41 -26.13
CA PHE A 160 -9.63 2.24 -26.83
C PHE A 160 -9.77 3.17 -28.03
N ARG A 161 -9.32 4.42 -27.91
CA ARG A 161 -9.33 5.37 -29.03
C ARG A 161 -8.51 4.85 -30.20
N ILE A 162 -7.31 4.33 -29.93
CA ILE A 162 -6.43 3.76 -30.96
C ILE A 162 -7.05 2.51 -31.58
N ARG A 163 -7.55 1.57 -30.78
CA ARG A 163 -8.18 0.33 -31.28
C ARG A 163 -9.42 0.60 -32.13
N ASN A 164 -10.25 1.59 -31.75
CA ASN A 164 -11.42 1.97 -32.54
C ASN A 164 -11.05 2.58 -33.90
N VAL A 165 -9.96 3.37 -33.98
CA VAL A 165 -9.48 3.94 -35.25
C VAL A 165 -8.90 2.85 -36.15
N ILE A 166 -8.09 1.94 -35.61
CA ILE A 166 -7.47 0.84 -36.37
C ILE A 166 -8.54 -0.12 -36.92
N LYS A 167 -9.55 -0.46 -36.11
CA LYS A 167 -10.67 -1.33 -36.54
C LYS A 167 -11.50 -0.70 -37.66
N LYS A 168 -11.59 0.63 -37.72
CA LYS A 168 -12.27 1.37 -38.79
C LYS A 168 -11.44 1.47 -40.09
N GLN A 169 -10.11 1.34 -40.01
CA GLN A 169 -9.21 1.47 -41.17
C GLN A 169 -8.84 0.12 -41.83
N GLY A 170 -9.46 -1.01 -41.44
CA GLY A 170 -9.25 -2.29 -42.14
C GLY A 170 -7.80 -2.78 -42.12
N GLY A 171 -7.10 -2.61 -41.00
CA GLY A 171 -5.64 -2.71 -40.91
C GLY A 171 -5.02 -4.05 -41.30
N ALA A 172 -4.60 -4.15 -42.56
CA ALA A 172 -3.60 -5.10 -43.03
C ALA A 172 -2.19 -4.50 -42.84
N GLY A 173 -1.28 -5.26 -42.24
CA GLY A 173 0.16 -5.13 -42.49
C GLY A 173 0.98 -4.23 -41.54
N ALA A 174 1.04 -4.55 -40.25
CA ALA A 174 2.17 -4.22 -39.33
C ALA A 174 2.03 -5.09 -38.07
N GLY A 175 2.54 -6.32 -38.03
CA GLY A 175 3.95 -6.63 -37.84
C GLY A 175 4.12 -7.22 -36.43
N SER A 176 4.61 -8.46 -36.29
CA SER A 176 4.58 -9.24 -35.03
C SER A 176 5.21 -8.55 -33.81
N LYS A 177 6.03 -7.52 -33.98
CA LYS A 177 6.60 -6.68 -32.91
C LYS A 177 5.55 -5.77 -32.25
N ALA A 178 4.59 -5.24 -33.00
CA ALA A 178 3.52 -4.40 -32.45
C ALA A 178 2.55 -5.22 -31.60
N ASP A 179 2.19 -6.44 -32.05
CA ASP A 179 1.35 -7.38 -31.30
C ASP A 179 2.00 -7.83 -29.98
N LYS A 180 3.33 -8.05 -29.97
CA LYS A 180 4.08 -8.33 -28.74
C LYS A 180 4.05 -7.17 -27.74
N LEU A 181 4.21 -5.94 -28.22
CA LEU A 181 4.16 -4.74 -27.39
C LEU A 181 2.75 -4.51 -26.83
N GLU A 182 1.71 -4.69 -27.64
CA GLU A 182 0.31 -4.59 -27.21
C GLU A 182 -0.02 -5.64 -26.14
N LYS A 183 0.39 -6.90 -26.33
CA LYS A 183 0.22 -7.96 -25.32
C LYS A 183 0.92 -7.63 -24.01
N LEU A 184 2.16 -7.13 -24.07
CA LEU A 184 2.90 -6.69 -22.87
C LEU A 184 2.16 -5.58 -22.13
N MET A 185 1.63 -4.60 -22.87
CA MET A 185 0.92 -3.47 -22.28
C MET A 185 -0.43 -3.85 -21.69
N ILE A 186 -1.20 -4.72 -22.34
CA ILE A 186 -2.45 -5.26 -21.76
C ILE A 186 -2.13 -6.00 -20.46
N ARG A 187 -1.07 -6.82 -20.46
CA ARG A 187 -0.63 -7.53 -19.27
C ARG A 187 -0.32 -6.56 -18.13
N ILE A 188 0.49 -5.53 -18.38
CA ILE A 188 0.87 -4.54 -17.36
C ILE A 188 -0.38 -3.80 -16.84
N GLY A 189 -1.32 -3.46 -17.73
CA GLY A 189 -2.59 -2.84 -17.34
C GLY A 189 -3.42 -3.72 -16.40
N ILE A 190 -3.55 -5.02 -16.69
CA ILE A 190 -4.25 -5.98 -15.81
C ILE A 190 -3.58 -6.02 -14.43
N PHE A 191 -2.25 -6.11 -14.38
CA PHE A 191 -1.51 -6.13 -13.12
C PHE A 191 -1.75 -4.85 -12.30
N SER A 192 -1.72 -3.68 -12.94
CA SER A 192 -1.99 -2.41 -12.25
C SER A 192 -3.43 -2.31 -11.73
N VAL A 193 -4.42 -2.85 -12.45
CA VAL A 193 -5.82 -2.91 -11.99
C VAL A 193 -5.98 -3.88 -10.82
N LEU A 194 -5.31 -5.04 -10.87
CA LEU A 194 -5.30 -6.00 -9.77
C LEU A 194 -4.67 -5.44 -8.50
N TYR A 195 -3.69 -4.54 -8.60
CA TYR A 195 -3.12 -3.81 -7.45
C TYR A 195 -4.15 -2.84 -6.81
N THR A 196 -4.94 -2.15 -7.64
CA THR A 196 -5.92 -1.15 -7.17
C THR A 196 -6.93 -1.75 -6.20
N VAL A 197 -7.35 -3.01 -6.40
CA VAL A 197 -8.38 -3.67 -5.57
C VAL A 197 -7.92 -3.83 -4.11
N PRO A 198 -6.79 -4.49 -3.79
CA PRO A 198 -6.27 -4.53 -2.43
C PRO A 198 -6.01 -3.15 -1.82
N ALA A 199 -5.49 -2.19 -2.60
CA ALA A 199 -5.21 -0.84 -2.12
C ALA A 199 -6.49 -0.12 -1.66
N VAL A 200 -7.57 -0.20 -2.44
CA VAL A 200 -8.89 0.35 -2.07
C VAL A 200 -9.43 -0.33 -0.81
N ILE A 201 -9.32 -1.65 -0.70
CA ILE A 201 -9.79 -2.39 0.48
C ILE A 201 -9.01 -1.97 1.72
N VAL A 202 -7.67 -1.85 1.64
CA VAL A 202 -6.84 -1.38 2.76
C VAL A 202 -7.24 0.03 3.20
N ILE A 203 -7.46 0.96 2.27
CA ILE A 203 -7.95 2.31 2.59
C ILE A 203 -9.32 2.25 3.25
N ALA A 204 -10.23 1.40 2.76
CA ALA A 204 -11.55 1.22 3.36
C ALA A 204 -11.46 0.66 4.79
N CYS A 205 -10.55 -0.29 5.05
CA CYS A 205 -10.26 -0.78 6.40
C CYS A 205 -9.75 0.35 7.31
N TYR A 206 -8.83 1.20 6.83
CA TYR A 206 -8.34 2.34 7.61
C TYR A 206 -9.42 3.41 7.85
N LEU A 207 -10.32 3.64 6.89
CA LEU A 207 -11.45 4.55 7.08
C LEU A 207 -12.44 4.00 8.11
N TYR A 208 -12.70 2.69 8.08
CA TYR A 208 -13.47 2.01 9.12
C TYR A 208 -12.81 2.18 10.49
N GLU A 209 -11.49 1.93 10.57
CA GLU A 209 -10.76 2.11 11.83
C GLU A 209 -10.87 3.54 12.33
N ASN A 210 -10.59 4.52 11.46
CA ASN A 210 -10.66 5.93 11.80
C ASN A 210 -12.07 6.41 12.24
N ALA A 211 -13.14 5.77 11.77
CA ALA A 211 -14.52 6.16 12.08
C ALA A 211 -15.01 5.60 13.42
N TYR A 212 -14.65 4.35 13.74
CA TYR A 212 -15.18 3.63 14.90
C TYR A 212 -14.17 3.48 16.04
N TYR A 213 -12.92 3.94 15.87
CA TYR A 213 -11.86 3.79 16.86
C TYR A 213 -12.25 4.27 18.26
N ASP A 214 -12.79 5.49 18.35
CA ASP A 214 -13.12 6.11 19.63
C ASP A 214 -14.24 5.34 20.35
N ASP A 215 -15.22 4.81 19.60
CA ASP A 215 -16.38 4.11 20.15
C ASP A 215 -15.98 2.79 20.79
N TRP A 216 -15.19 1.96 20.08
CA TRP A 216 -14.71 0.71 20.67
C TRP A 216 -13.66 0.94 21.75
N MET A 217 -12.84 1.99 21.66
CA MET A 217 -11.81 2.23 22.67
C MET A 217 -12.46 2.67 24.00
N ARG A 218 -13.50 3.50 23.94
CA ARG A 218 -14.34 3.85 25.10
C ARG A 218 -15.01 2.63 25.72
N SER A 219 -15.54 1.73 24.90
CA SER A 219 -16.24 0.52 25.38
C SER A 219 -15.30 -0.46 26.12
N ILE A 220 -14.03 -0.52 25.71
CA ILE A 220 -13.00 -1.38 26.31
C ILE A 220 -12.42 -0.72 27.58
N ALA A 221 -12.17 0.59 27.56
CA ALA A 221 -11.56 1.30 28.69
C ALA A 221 -12.51 1.48 29.89
N CYS A 222 -13.82 1.67 29.64
CA CYS A 222 -14.82 1.88 30.68
C CYS A 222 -15.38 0.55 31.21
N ASN A 223 -14.56 -0.21 31.93
CA ASN A 223 -14.98 -1.46 32.59
C ASN A 223 -15.24 -1.30 34.10
N CYS A 224 -15.28 -0.05 34.61
CA CYS A 224 -15.57 0.23 36.01
C CYS A 224 -17.03 -0.14 36.34
N PRO A 225 -17.28 -0.96 37.38
CA PRO A 225 -18.64 -1.20 37.85
C PRO A 225 -19.20 0.10 38.42
N SER A 226 -20.15 0.71 37.71
CA SER A 226 -20.87 1.89 38.20
C SER A 226 -21.58 1.54 39.51
N THR A 227 -21.09 2.04 40.65
CA THR A 227 -21.68 1.86 41.99
C THR A 227 -23.07 2.46 42.16
N THR A 228 -23.67 3.04 41.11
CA THR A 228 -24.91 3.82 41.22
C THR A 228 -25.97 3.48 40.17
N SER A 229 -25.81 2.44 39.34
CA SER A 229 -26.86 2.04 38.40
C SER A 229 -26.80 0.56 38.03
N PRO A 230 -27.82 -0.24 38.39
CA PRO A 230 -27.95 -1.59 37.87
C PRO A 230 -28.30 -1.51 36.37
N SER A 231 -27.55 -2.26 35.56
CA SER A 231 -27.90 -2.63 34.18
C SER A 231 -28.12 -1.53 33.13
N ILE A 232 -27.16 -0.62 32.93
CA ILE A 232 -26.93 -0.18 31.55
C ILE A 232 -25.95 -1.19 30.96
N GLN A 233 -26.47 -2.17 30.22
CA GLN A 233 -25.64 -2.95 29.31
C GLN A 233 -25.14 -1.98 28.24
N ILE A 234 -24.04 -1.29 28.52
CA ILE A 234 -23.27 -0.59 27.50
C ILE A 234 -22.96 -1.67 26.47
N GLN A 235 -23.60 -1.60 25.30
CA GLN A 235 -23.26 -2.50 24.20
C GLN A 235 -21.77 -2.32 23.97
N LYS A 236 -21.00 -3.37 24.28
CA LYS A 236 -19.56 -3.35 24.09
C LYS A 236 -19.32 -3.39 22.59
N GLU A 237 -19.27 -2.22 21.97
CA GLU A 237 -18.85 -2.07 20.59
C GLU A 237 -17.41 -2.56 20.50
N LYS A 238 -17.21 -3.69 19.82
CA LYS A 238 -15.89 -4.28 19.59
C LYS A 238 -15.55 -4.09 18.12
N PRO A 239 -14.26 -3.91 17.80
CA PRO A 239 -13.86 -3.85 16.40
C PRO A 239 -14.22 -5.17 15.72
N VAL A 240 -14.70 -5.05 14.49
CA VAL A 240 -15.09 -6.21 13.70
C VAL A 240 -13.82 -6.96 13.26
N TYR A 241 -13.56 -8.10 13.90
CA TYR A 241 -12.31 -8.85 13.77
C TYR A 241 -11.92 -9.16 12.31
N TYR A 242 -12.89 -9.55 11.47
CA TYR A 242 -12.60 -9.89 10.08
C TYR A 242 -12.15 -8.67 9.25
N VAL A 243 -12.59 -7.44 9.59
CA VAL A 243 -12.15 -6.21 8.90
C VAL A 243 -10.68 -5.93 9.24
N LEU A 244 -10.30 -6.12 10.51
CA LEU A 244 -8.92 -5.99 10.96
C LEU A 244 -8.01 -7.01 10.25
N MET A 245 -8.42 -8.27 10.19
CA MET A 245 -7.65 -9.31 9.49
C MET A 245 -7.55 -9.07 7.98
N LEU A 246 -8.63 -8.57 7.39
CA LEU A 246 -8.69 -8.23 5.96
C LEU A 246 -7.66 -7.16 5.59
N LYS A 247 -7.41 -6.16 6.46
CA LYS A 247 -6.38 -5.14 6.27
C LYS A 247 -5.02 -5.77 6.03
N TYR A 248 -4.55 -6.63 6.94
CA TYR A 248 -3.23 -7.25 6.84
C TYR A 248 -3.13 -8.21 5.65
N PHE A 249 -4.20 -8.99 5.41
CA PHE A 249 -4.27 -9.88 4.26
C PHE A 249 -4.14 -9.10 2.94
N MET A 250 -4.93 -8.05 2.75
CA MET A 250 -4.91 -7.25 1.52
C MET A 250 -3.64 -6.44 1.37
N ALA A 251 -3.04 -5.97 2.48
CA ALA A 251 -1.75 -5.32 2.46
C ALA A 251 -0.63 -6.24 1.93
N LEU A 252 -0.70 -7.55 2.18
CA LEU A 252 0.30 -8.53 1.70
C LEU A 252 -0.10 -9.20 0.37
N ALA A 253 -1.38 -9.21 0.01
CA ALA A 253 -1.90 -9.89 -1.18
C ALA A 253 -1.25 -9.40 -2.48
N VAL A 254 -0.87 -8.14 -2.57
CA VAL A 254 -0.18 -7.59 -3.75
C VAL A 254 1.21 -8.23 -3.95
N GLY A 255 1.90 -8.60 -2.87
CA GLY A 255 3.19 -9.28 -2.96
C GLY A 255 3.09 -10.61 -3.72
N THR A 256 2.00 -11.37 -3.48
CA THR A 256 1.81 -12.68 -4.11
C THR A 256 1.43 -12.58 -5.60
N THR A 257 0.69 -11.54 -6.00
CA THR A 257 0.35 -11.32 -7.42
C THR A 257 1.58 -11.01 -8.27
N SER A 258 2.60 -10.38 -7.68
CA SER A 258 3.89 -10.14 -8.35
C SER A 258 4.67 -11.43 -8.65
N GLY A 259 4.50 -12.49 -7.85
CA GLY A 259 5.03 -13.82 -8.14
C GLY A 259 4.36 -14.47 -9.35
N VAL A 260 3.03 -14.34 -9.46
CA VAL A 260 2.24 -14.82 -10.62
C VAL A 260 2.63 -14.09 -11.90
N TRP A 261 3.04 -12.82 -11.81
CA TRP A 261 3.55 -12.04 -12.94
C TRP A 261 4.86 -12.63 -13.52
N ILE A 262 5.75 -13.17 -12.68
CA ILE A 262 7.01 -13.75 -13.17
C ILE A 262 6.78 -15.14 -13.75
N TRP A 263 5.70 -15.82 -13.31
CA TRP A 263 5.35 -17.16 -13.76
C TRP A 263 4.69 -17.15 -15.14
N THR A 264 5.51 -16.90 -16.17
CA THR A 264 5.18 -17.25 -17.56
C THR A 264 6.04 -18.42 -17.99
N GLY A 265 5.41 -19.48 -18.50
CA GLY A 265 6.11 -20.58 -19.17
C GLY A 265 6.98 -20.01 -20.29
N LYS A 266 8.25 -20.40 -20.29
CA LYS A 266 9.16 -20.10 -21.40
C LYS A 266 8.70 -20.80 -22.68
#